data_AF-A0A3B9R2N2-F1
#
_entry.id   AF-A0A3B9R2N2-F1
#
_cell.length_a   1.000
_cell.length_b   1.000
_cell.length_c   1.000
_cell.angle_alpha   90.00
_cell.angle_beta   90.00
_cell.angle_gamma   90.00
#
_symmetry.space_group_name_H-M   'P 1'
#
loop_
_entity.id
_entity.type
_entity.pdbx_description
1 polymer ?
#
loop_
_entity_poly.entity_id
_entity_poly.type
_entity_poly.pdbx_seq_one_letter_code
_entity_poly.pdbx_strand_id
1 'polypeptide(L)'
;MKWIGFLSVISLVSALCVVVVRHQNRLEFLQVRSAEEQRDQLNDEWGRLQLEKATWARHNLVEQAARQELGMVTPGPTDIVV
;
A
#
# COMPACT_ATOMS: atom_id res chain seq x y z
N MET A 1 14.14 -57.53 -13.21
CA MET A 1 13.02 -56.88 -13.92
C MET A 1 11.99 -56.20 -13.01
N LYS A 2 11.42 -56.84 -11.96
CA LYS A 2 10.42 -56.21 -11.06
C LYS A 2 10.83 -54.86 -10.45
N TRP A 3 12.09 -54.71 -10.04
CA TRP A 3 12.62 -53.49 -9.42
C TRP A 3 12.68 -52.29 -10.36
N ILE A 4 12.91 -52.53 -11.66
CA ILE A 4 12.98 -51.45 -12.67
C ILE A 4 11.58 -50.88 -12.93
N GLY A 5 10.55 -51.73 -12.99
CA GLY A 5 9.17 -51.27 -13.08
C GLY A 5 8.75 -50.45 -11.86
N PHE A 6 9.13 -50.90 -10.66
CA PHE A 6 8.85 -50.17 -9.42
C PHE A 6 9.51 -48.79 -9.37
N LEU A 7 10.80 -48.70 -9.73
CA LEU A 7 11.52 -47.42 -9.82
C LEU A 7 10.91 -46.47 -10.85
N SER A 8 10.51 -46.99 -12.01
CA SER A 8 9.87 -46.20 -13.06
C SER A 8 8.55 -45.59 -12.59
N VAL A 9 7.71 -46.38 -11.90
CA VAL A 9 6.44 -45.91 -11.35
C VAL A 9 6.66 -44.84 -10.28
N ILE A 10 7.62 -45.03 -9.37
CA ILE A 10 7.95 -44.01 -8.35
C ILE A 10 8.40 -42.70 -9.01
N SER A 11 9.26 -42.78 -10.04
CA SER A 11 9.72 -41.59 -10.76
C SER A 11 8.57 -40.85 -11.44
N LEU A 12 7.63 -41.58 -12.05
CA LEU A 12 6.42 -41.01 -12.67
C LEU A 12 5.54 -40.30 -11.65
N VAL A 13 5.29 -40.94 -10.51
CA VAL A 13 4.50 -40.34 -9.42
C VAL A 13 5.19 -39.10 -8.87
N SER A 14 6.51 -39.14 -8.68
CA SER A 14 7.29 -37.98 -8.24
C SER A 14 7.18 -36.81 -9.22
N ALA A 15 7.34 -37.08 -10.52
CA ALA A 15 7.24 -36.05 -11.56
C ALA A 15 5.85 -35.38 -11.55
N LEU A 16 4.78 -36.17 -11.46
CA LEU A 16 3.41 -35.64 -11.37
C LEU A 16 3.19 -34.83 -10.09
N CYS A 17 3.69 -35.30 -8.95
CA CYS A 17 3.59 -34.61 -7.67
C CYS A 17 4.24 -33.22 -7.73
N VAL A 18 5.43 -33.11 -8.32
CA VAL A 18 6.13 -31.82 -8.50
C VAL A 18 5.29 -30.84 -9.33
N VAL A 19 4.65 -31.31 -10.40
CA VAL A 19 3.79 -30.45 -11.24
C VAL A 19 2.58 -29.94 -10.44
N VAL A 20 1.93 -30.82 -9.69
CA VAL A 20 0.77 -30.45 -8.85
C VAL A 20 1.18 -29.43 -7.79
N VAL A 21 2.27 -29.68 -7.06
CA VAL A 21 2.78 -28.76 -6.04
C VAL A 21 3.14 -27.41 -6.65
N ARG A 22 3.79 -27.39 -7.82
CA ARG A 22 4.11 -26.14 -8.53
C ARG A 22 2.85 -25.38 -8.93
N HIS A 23 1.82 -26.08 -9.40
CA HIS A 23 0.54 -25.45 -9.76
C HIS A 23 -0.15 -24.85 -8.54
N GLN A 24 -0.22 -25.57 -7.42
CA GLN A 24 -0.79 -25.06 -6.17
C GLN A 24 -0.03 -23.85 -5.65
N ASN A 25 1.31 -23.89 -5.63
CA ASN A 25 2.13 -22.75 -5.26
C ASN A 25 1.83 -21.52 -6.14
N ARG A 26 1.60 -21.72 -7.44
CA ARG A 26 1.23 -20.61 -8.33
C ARG A 26 -0.12 -20.00 -7.96
N LEU A 27 -1.10 -20.81 -7.59
CA LEU A 27 -2.43 -20.32 -7.20
C LEU A 27 -2.37 -19.54 -5.89
N GLU A 28 -1.69 -20.07 -4.87
CA GLU A 28 -1.48 -19.37 -3.59
C GLU A 28 -0.73 -18.05 -3.80
N PHE A 29 0.31 -18.07 -4.62
CA PHE A 29 1.07 -16.86 -4.93
C PHE A 29 0.20 -15.80 -5.62
N LEU A 30 -0.69 -16.18 -6.53
CA LEU A 30 -1.60 -15.23 -7.18
C LEU A 30 -2.53 -14.52 -6.19
N GLN A 31 -3.00 -15.21 -5.15
CA GLN A 31 -3.83 -14.58 -4.12
C GLN A 31 -3.05 -13.51 -3.35
N VAL A 32 -1.81 -13.83 -2.94
CA VAL A 32 -0.93 -12.86 -2.27
C VAL A 32 -0.67 -11.66 -3.17
N ARG A 33 -0.34 -11.89 -4.46
CA ARG A 33 -0.08 -10.81 -5.41
C ARG A 33 -1.28 -9.90 -5.61
N SER A 34 -2.49 -10.44 -5.65
CA SER A 34 -3.70 -9.63 -5.76
C SER A 34 -3.91 -8.74 -4.54
N ALA A 35 -3.65 -9.23 -3.32
CA ALA A 35 -3.76 -8.44 -2.10
C ALA A 35 -2.67 -7.36 -2.01
N GLU A 36 -1.44 -7.67 -2.43
CA GLU A 36 -0.35 -6.69 -2.55
C GLU A 36 -0.71 -5.55 -3.49
N GLU A 37 -1.26 -5.87 -4.67
CA GLU A 37 -1.64 -4.86 -5.66
C GLU A 37 -2.73 -3.92 -5.13
N GLN A 38 -3.74 -4.43 -4.43
CA GLN A 38 -4.77 -3.61 -3.79
C GLN A 38 -4.18 -2.71 -2.70
N ARG A 39 -3.29 -3.25 -1.86
CA ARG A 39 -2.62 -2.47 -0.81
C ARG A 39 -1.80 -1.34 -1.41
N ASP A 40 -1.05 -1.62 -2.46
CA ASP A 40 -0.17 -0.65 -3.10
C ASP A 40 -0.99 0.48 -3.76
N GLN A 41 -2.11 0.14 -4.43
CA GLN A 41 -3.06 1.13 -4.97
C GLN A 41 -3.63 2.05 -3.87
N LEU A 42 -4.05 1.48 -2.73
CA LEU A 42 -4.55 2.26 -1.61
C LEU A 42 -3.47 3.14 -0.99
N ASN A 43 -2.23 2.66 -0.94
CA ASN A 43 -1.11 3.44 -0.42
C ASN A 43 -0.76 4.63 -1.32
N ASP A 44 -0.83 4.45 -2.64
CA ASP A 44 -0.65 5.53 -3.61
C ASP A 44 -1.75 6.59 -3.49
N GLU A 45 -3.01 6.16 -3.37
CA GLU A 45 -4.14 7.06 -3.15
C GLU A 45 -4.00 7.82 -1.82
N TRP A 46 -3.63 7.13 -0.75
CA TRP A 46 -3.36 7.74 0.54
C TRP A 46 -2.25 8.78 0.47
N GLY A 47 -1.15 8.48 -0.22
CA GLY A 47 -0.06 9.42 -0.46
C GLY A 47 -0.55 10.68 -1.19
N ARG A 48 -1.37 10.51 -2.22
CA ARG A 48 -1.99 11.63 -2.96
C ARG A 48 -2.90 12.48 -2.06
N LEU A 49 -3.76 11.85 -1.26
CA LEU A 49 -4.64 12.55 -0.31
C LEU A 49 -3.84 13.30 0.77
N GLN A 50 -2.72 12.75 1.22
CA GLN A 50 -1.87 13.41 2.20
C GLN A 50 -1.20 14.66 1.64
N LEU A 51 -0.75 14.61 0.37
CA LEU A 51 -0.23 15.77 -0.34
C LEU A 51 -1.31 16.84 -0.56
N GLU A 52 -2.54 16.41 -0.88
CA GLU A 52 -3.69 17.29 -0.95
C GLU A 52 -3.93 17.97 0.40
N LYS A 53 -4.06 17.23 1.50
CA LYS A 53 -4.24 17.79 2.85
C LYS A 53 -3.11 18.74 3.25
N ALA A 54 -1.86 18.41 2.94
CA ALA A 54 -0.72 19.31 3.19
C ALA A 54 -0.87 20.65 2.45
N THR A 55 -1.55 20.67 1.30
CA THR A 55 -1.88 21.90 0.57
C THR A 55 -2.97 22.72 1.26
N TRP A 56 -3.99 22.08 1.84
CA TRP A 56 -5.06 22.76 2.58
C TRP A 56 -4.65 23.18 4.01
N ALA A 57 -3.70 22.47 4.62
CA ALA A 57 -3.13 22.79 5.93
C ALA A 57 -2.06 23.90 5.89
N ARG A 58 -1.88 24.57 4.75
CA ARG A 58 -1.02 25.76 4.69
C ARG A 58 -1.61 26.82 5.61
N HIS A 59 -0.85 27.16 6.65
CA HIS A 59 -1.13 28.23 7.61
C HIS A 59 -1.71 29.50 6.97
N ASN A 60 -1.29 29.80 5.73
CA ASN A 60 -1.81 30.89 4.89
C ASN A 60 -3.33 30.89 4.70
N LEU A 61 -4.02 29.74 4.61
CA LEU A 61 -5.47 29.70 4.45
C LEU A 61 -6.18 30.03 5.76
N VAL A 62 -5.66 29.55 6.88
CA VAL A 62 -6.17 29.90 8.22
C VAL A 62 -5.92 31.38 8.51
N GLU A 63 -4.73 31.89 8.15
CA GLU A 63 -4.39 33.31 8.31
C GLU A 63 -5.22 34.22 7.40
N GLN A 64 -5.48 33.82 6.14
CA GLN A 64 -6.38 34.55 5.25
C GLN A 64 -7.82 34.55 5.75
N ALA A 65 -8.35 33.41 6.20
CA ALA A 65 -9.69 33.34 6.77
C ALA A 65 -9.79 34.17 8.06
N ALA A 66 -8.78 34.12 8.93
CA ALA A 66 -8.70 34.94 10.14
C ALA A 66 -8.68 36.44 9.82
N ARG A 67 -7.95 36.87 8.78
CA ARG A 67 -7.93 38.26 8.31
C ARG A 67 -9.22 38.69 7.63
N GLN A 68 -9.76 37.87 6.73
CA GLN A 68 -10.88 38.26 5.85
C GLN A 68 -12.25 38.06 6.52
N GLU A 69 -12.46 36.95 7.24
CA GLU A 69 -13.75 36.66 7.86
C GLU A 69 -13.84 37.17 9.30
N LEU A 70 -12.74 37.09 10.05
CA LEU A 70 -12.70 37.49 11.46
C LEU A 70 -12.05 38.87 11.68
N GLY A 71 -11.56 39.52 10.63
CA GLY A 71 -10.95 40.84 10.70
C GLY A 71 -9.67 40.92 11.54
N MET A 72 -9.03 39.77 11.83
CA MET A 72 -7.86 39.74 12.70
C MET A 72 -6.67 40.43 12.03
N VAL A 73 -6.03 41.34 12.75
CA VAL A 73 -4.81 42.04 12.33
C VAL A 73 -3.63 41.55 13.16
N THR A 74 -2.44 41.47 12.55
CA THR A 74 -1.25 41.05 13.28
C THR A 74 -0.87 42.15 14.28
N PRO A 75 -0.79 41.85 15.59
CA PRO A 75 -0.52 42.86 16.60
C PRO A 75 0.87 43.49 16.42
N GLY A 76 0.97 44.80 16.62
CA GLY A 76 2.24 45.52 16.56
C GLY A 76 3.10 45.28 17.81
N PRO A 77 4.38 45.68 17.81
CA PRO A 77 5.29 45.48 18.95
C PRO A 77 4.77 46.06 20.27
N THR A 78 3.90 47.06 20.19
CA THR A 78 3.29 47.76 21.33
C THR A 78 2.06 47.07 21.92
N ASP A 79 1.48 46.10 21.21
CA ASP A 79 0.27 45.36 21.62
C ASP A 79 0.58 44.02 22.31
N ILE A 80 1.86 43.62 22.36
CA ILE A 80 2.28 42.37 22.97
C ILE A 80 2.70 42.65 24.41
N VAL A 81 1.90 42.18 25.37
CA VAL A 81 2.22 42.26 26.80
C VAL A 81 2.81 40.92 27.24
N VAL A 82 4.04 40.95 27.75
CA VAL A 82 4.78 39.78 28.26
C VAL A 82 4.53 39.57 29.75
#